data_AF-A0A9E3RXY5-F1
#
_entry.id   AF-A0A9E3RXY5-F1
#
_cell.length_a   1.000
_cell.length_b   1.000
_cell.length_c   1.000
_cell.angle_alpha   90.00
_cell.angle_beta   90.00
_cell.angle_gamma   90.00
#
_symmetry.space_group_name_H-M   'P 1'
#
loop_
_entity.id
_entity.type
_entity.pdbx_description
1 polymer ?
#
loop_
_entity_poly.entity_id
_entity_poly.type
_entity_poly.pdbx_seq_one_letter_code
_entity_poly.pdbx_strand_id
1 'polypeptide(L)'
;MTESTGENEFLGTAPSRAWVRSLLFSLMILVCGAVIGSVGTAFVMQDRDDRPPRHRPENMAQYIADDMEQKYGLNPEQKQKIFAVMEEHSKQLAAIRAEVAPRVEAEFEAVRKSVETILTPEQAKAWVVEYEKMRGKWRPRGDAQAPKESHPEK
;
A
#
# COMPACT_ATOMS: atom_id res chain seq x y z
N MET A 1 73.86 -27.34 -4.82
CA MET A 1 72.81 -26.64 -5.58
C MET A 1 71.57 -26.67 -4.70
N THR A 2 71.43 -25.66 -3.84
CA THR A 2 70.38 -25.56 -2.81
C THR A 2 69.46 -24.43 -3.24
N GLU A 3 68.28 -24.81 -3.75
CA GLU A 3 67.24 -23.88 -4.20
C GLU A 3 66.53 -23.22 -3.02
N SER A 4 66.21 -21.96 -3.28
CA SER A 4 65.41 -21.02 -2.52
C SER A 4 64.03 -21.57 -2.14
N THR A 5 63.64 -21.44 -0.86
CA THR A 5 62.23 -21.17 -0.53
C THR A 5 62.14 -20.41 0.81
N GLY A 6 62.53 -19.14 0.79
CA GLY A 6 62.27 -18.19 1.86
C GLY A 6 60.92 -17.51 1.64
N GLU A 7 59.94 -17.87 2.46
CA GLU A 7 59.08 -16.94 3.19
C GLU A 7 58.22 -15.94 2.38
N ASN A 8 56.98 -16.35 2.08
CA ASN A 8 55.87 -15.42 1.87
C ASN A 8 55.45 -14.83 3.23
N GLU A 9 56.18 -13.83 3.71
CA GLU A 9 55.81 -13.06 4.90
C GLU A 9 54.82 -11.95 4.48
N PHE A 10 53.53 -12.30 4.47
CA PHE A 10 52.42 -11.36 4.27
C PHE A 10 52.29 -10.49 5.53
N LEU A 11 53.19 -9.54 5.71
CA LEU A 11 53.14 -8.57 6.80
C LEU A 11 51.95 -7.63 6.59
N GLY A 12 50.88 -7.86 7.36
CA GLY A 12 49.81 -6.90 7.58
C GLY A 12 50.36 -5.63 8.20
N THR A 13 50.51 -4.58 7.41
CA THR A 13 50.92 -3.26 7.90
C THR A 13 49.79 -2.67 8.74
N ALA A 14 50.05 -2.44 10.03
CA ALA A 14 49.12 -1.75 10.92
C ALA A 14 48.76 -0.36 10.35
N PRO A 15 47.47 0.03 10.37
CA PRO A 15 47.05 1.28 9.76
C PRO A 15 47.68 2.49 10.45
N SER A 16 48.30 3.37 9.67
CA SER A 16 48.88 4.60 10.20
C SER A 16 47.79 5.51 10.80
N ARG A 17 48.14 6.28 11.84
CA ARG A 17 47.21 7.20 12.53
C ARG A 17 46.51 8.19 11.58
N ALA A 18 47.13 8.50 10.44
CA ALA A 18 46.56 9.35 9.39
C ALA A 18 45.47 8.64 8.57
N TRP A 19 45.62 7.33 8.33
CA TRP A 19 44.61 6.52 7.64
C TRP A 19 43.37 6.30 8.50
N VAL A 20 43.55 6.02 9.79
CA VAL A 20 42.44 5.91 10.75
C VAL A 20 41.67 7.23 10.88
N ARG A 21 42.39 8.37 10.91
CA ARG A 21 41.75 9.70 10.90
C ARG A 21 40.95 9.95 9.62
N SER A 22 41.47 9.57 8.46
CA SER A 22 40.78 9.74 7.18
C SER A 22 39.51 8.87 7.11
N LEU A 23 39.56 7.65 7.64
CA LEU A 23 38.38 6.79 7.76
C LEU A 23 37.33 7.37 8.71
N LEU A 24 37.76 7.93 9.85
CA LEU A 24 36.85 8.58 10.80
C LEU A 24 36.15 9.79 10.17
N PHE A 25 36.86 10.64 9.43
CA PHE A 25 36.25 11.78 8.73
C PHE A 25 35.28 11.32 7.64
N SER A 26 35.64 10.29 6.86
CA SER A 26 34.75 9.72 5.84
C SER A 26 33.47 9.14 6.45
N LEU A 27 33.60 8.41 7.58
CA LEU A 27 32.46 7.89 8.32
C LEU A 27 31.59 9.01 8.89
N MET A 28 32.19 10.09 9.39
CA MET A 28 31.44 11.22 9.94
C MET A 28 30.63 11.95 8.85
N ILE A 29 31.21 12.15 7.66
CA ILE A 29 30.52 12.74 6.51
C ILE A 29 29.36 11.85 6.05
N LEU A 30 29.57 10.51 6.01
CA LEU A 30 28.52 9.55 5.68
C LEU A 30 27.35 9.63 6.67
N VAL A 31 27.64 9.68 7.97
CA VAL A 31 26.61 9.79 9.02
C VAL A 31 25.86 11.11 8.91
N CYS A 32 26.55 12.24 8.68
CA CYS A 32 25.88 13.52 8.45
C CYS A 32 24.99 13.50 7.20
N GLY A 33 25.45 12.91 6.10
CA GLY A 33 24.65 12.74 4.89
C GLY A 33 23.42 11.86 5.12
N ALA A 34 23.56 10.77 5.89
CA ALA A 34 22.45 9.88 6.23
C ALA A 34 21.40 10.55 7.12
N VAL A 35 21.82 11.39 8.08
CA VAL A 35 20.91 12.16 8.95
C VAL A 35 20.17 13.23 8.16
N ILE A 36 20.85 13.95 7.26
CA ILE A 36 20.20 14.96 6.42
C ILE A 36 19.22 14.29 5.44
N GLY A 37 19.60 13.15 4.86
CA GLY A 37 18.74 12.36 3.98
C GLY A 37 17.53 11.76 4.68
N SER A 38 17.68 11.27 5.91
CA SER A 38 16.57 10.69 6.68
C SER A 38 15.56 11.75 7.11
N VAL A 39 16.02 12.93 7.55
CA VAL A 39 15.13 14.05 7.93
C VAL A 39 14.41 14.62 6.71
N GLY A 40 15.10 14.79 5.58
CA GLY A 40 14.47 15.24 4.33
C GLY A 40 13.40 14.27 3.80
N THR A 41 13.65 12.97 3.89
CA THR A 41 12.69 11.93 3.47
C THR A 41 11.49 11.86 4.42
N ALA A 42 11.72 12.02 5.74
CA ALA A 42 10.66 12.05 6.74
C ALA A 42 9.71 13.24 6.54
N PHE A 43 10.24 14.45 6.29
CA PHE A 43 9.42 15.64 6.01
C PHE A 43 8.61 15.51 4.72
N VAL A 44 9.18 14.95 3.64
CA VAL A 44 8.45 14.74 2.37
C VAL A 44 7.39 13.62 2.47
N MET A 45 7.56 12.67 3.38
CA MET A 45 6.58 11.60 3.62
C MET A 45 5.48 12.00 4.61
N GLN A 46 5.72 12.98 5.49
CA GLN A 46 4.75 13.41 6.51
C GLN A 46 3.58 14.20 5.92
N ASP A 47 3.77 14.93 4.81
CA ASP A 47 2.69 15.64 4.09
C ASP A 47 1.85 14.74 3.17
N ARG A 48 2.08 13.42 3.17
CA ARG A 48 1.32 12.46 2.33
C ARG A 48 0.37 11.56 3.12
N ASP A 49 0.14 11.86 4.39
CA ASP A 49 -0.87 11.16 5.20
C ASP A 49 -2.25 11.83 5.17
N ASP A 50 -2.56 12.56 4.09
CA ASP A 50 -3.92 12.77 3.59
C ASP A 50 -4.51 11.46 3.01
N ARG A 51 -4.27 10.33 3.69
CA ARG A 51 -5.01 9.12 3.41
C ARG A 51 -6.41 9.37 3.95
N PRO A 52 -7.44 9.49 3.08
CA PRO A 52 -8.80 9.60 3.57
C PRO A 52 -9.06 8.42 4.52
N PRO A 53 -9.82 8.63 5.61
CA PRO A 53 -10.08 7.59 6.58
C PRO A 53 -10.47 6.30 5.86
N ARG A 54 -9.85 5.18 6.26
CA ARG A 54 -10.14 3.83 5.72
C ARG A 54 -11.62 3.44 5.84
N HIS A 55 -12.39 4.23 6.60
CA HIS A 55 -13.84 4.22 6.66
C HIS A 55 -14.34 5.36 5.79
N ARG A 56 -14.84 5.02 4.59
CA ARG A 56 -15.65 5.98 3.83
C ARG A 56 -16.94 6.22 4.64
N PRO A 57 -17.29 7.46 4.97
CA PRO A 57 -18.53 7.74 5.67
C PRO A 57 -19.71 7.23 4.84
N GLU A 58 -20.76 6.73 5.51
CA GLU A 58 -22.01 6.25 4.89
C GLU A 58 -22.57 7.27 3.89
N ASN A 59 -22.26 8.56 4.08
CA ASN A 59 -22.59 9.66 3.19
C ASN A 59 -21.35 10.24 2.48
N MET A 60 -20.81 9.52 1.49
CA MET A 60 -19.68 10.02 0.68
C MET A 60 -19.97 11.39 0.04
N ALA A 61 -21.20 11.61 -0.45
CA ALA A 61 -21.59 12.89 -1.04
C ALA A 61 -21.54 14.03 -0.02
N GLN A 62 -21.91 13.76 1.24
CA GLN A 62 -21.85 14.74 2.32
C GLN A 62 -20.41 15.07 2.70
N TYR A 63 -19.56 14.04 2.82
CA TYR A 63 -18.14 14.23 3.11
C TYR A 63 -17.43 15.07 2.04
N ILE A 64 -17.72 14.82 0.76
CA ILE A 64 -17.16 15.62 -0.33
C ILE A 64 -17.69 17.06 -0.28
N ALA A 65 -18.98 17.26 -0.02
CA ALA A 65 -19.55 18.60 0.10
C ALA A 65 -18.96 19.38 1.28
N ASP A 66 -18.72 18.73 2.43
CA ASP A 66 -18.09 19.31 3.61
C ASP A 66 -16.61 19.66 3.35
N ASP A 67 -15.86 18.77 2.70
CA ASP A 67 -14.47 19.01 2.30
C ASP A 67 -14.35 20.17 1.31
N MET A 68 -15.27 20.25 0.34
CA MET A 68 -15.33 21.36 -0.63
C MET A 68 -15.75 22.68 0.04
N GLU A 69 -16.66 22.65 1.02
CA GLU A 69 -17.00 23.84 1.82
C GLU A 69 -15.75 24.38 2.53
N GLN A 70 -14.99 23.52 3.21
CA GLN A 70 -13.77 23.92 3.91
C GLN A 70 -12.69 24.44 2.95
N LYS A 71 -12.50 23.79 1.79
CA LYS A 71 -11.46 24.15 0.82
C LYS A 71 -11.76 25.42 0.02
N TYR A 72 -13.03 25.64 -0.32
CA TYR A 72 -13.43 26.71 -1.23
C TYR A 72 -14.26 27.81 -0.55
N GLY A 73 -14.52 27.71 0.76
CA GLY A 73 -15.32 28.67 1.51
C GLY A 73 -16.75 28.78 0.98
N LEU A 74 -17.35 27.64 0.65
CA LEU A 74 -18.67 27.61 0.02
C LEU A 74 -19.75 28.14 0.99
N ASN A 75 -20.74 28.83 0.45
CA ASN A 75 -21.93 29.17 1.21
C ASN A 75 -22.89 27.95 1.32
N PRO A 76 -23.89 27.99 2.23
CA PRO A 76 -24.80 26.86 2.44
C PRO A 76 -25.58 26.45 1.18
N GLU A 77 -25.95 27.40 0.33
CA GLU A 77 -26.70 27.13 -0.90
C GLU A 77 -25.82 26.43 -1.95
N GLN A 78 -24.56 26.85 -2.09
CA GLN A 78 -23.56 26.22 -2.97
C GLN A 78 -23.25 24.80 -2.50
N LYS A 79 -23.06 24.62 -1.18
CA LYS A 79 -22.85 23.30 -0.58
C LYS A 79 -24.01 22.35 -0.89
N GLN A 80 -25.25 22.81 -0.74
CA GLN A 80 -26.44 21.99 -1.01
C GLN A 80 -26.53 21.59 -2.50
N LYS A 81 -26.19 22.50 -3.42
CA LYS A 81 -26.15 22.19 -4.86
C LYS A 81 -25.07 21.15 -5.18
N ILE A 82 -23.87 21.28 -4.61
CA ILE A 82 -22.79 20.31 -4.79
C ILE A 82 -23.16 18.96 -4.20
N PHE A 83 -23.77 18.94 -3.01
CA PHE A 83 -24.26 17.71 -2.38
C PHE A 83 -25.21 16.96 -3.31
N ALA A 84 -26.21 17.64 -3.89
CA ALA A 84 -27.18 17.03 -4.79
C ALA A 84 -26.51 16.41 -6.04
N VAL A 85 -25.57 17.14 -6.65
CA VAL A 85 -24.79 16.64 -7.80
C VAL A 85 -23.97 15.40 -7.43
N MET A 86 -23.26 15.45 -6.30
CA MET A 86 -22.46 14.33 -5.81
C MET A 86 -23.32 13.13 -5.45
N GLU A 87 -24.50 13.35 -4.85
CA GLU A 87 -25.45 12.29 -4.50
C GLU A 87 -25.96 11.57 -5.75
N GLU A 88 -26.39 12.31 -6.77
CA GLU A 88 -26.86 11.74 -8.03
C GLU A 88 -25.78 10.88 -8.69
N HIS A 89 -24.57 11.42 -8.86
CA HIS A 89 -23.48 10.66 -9.48
C HIS A 89 -23.03 9.48 -8.62
N SER A 90 -23.12 9.57 -7.29
CA SER A 90 -22.82 8.45 -6.40
C SER A 90 -23.79 7.27 -6.63
N LYS A 91 -25.07 7.55 -6.86
CA LYS A 91 -26.09 6.54 -7.18
C LYS A 91 -25.85 5.91 -8.55
N GLN A 92 -25.54 6.73 -9.56
CA GLN A 92 -25.20 6.23 -10.90
C GLN A 92 -23.97 5.31 -10.86
N LEU A 93 -22.93 5.72 -10.13
CA LEU A 93 -21.72 4.91 -9.99
C LEU A 93 -21.99 3.61 -9.21
N ALA A 94 -22.88 3.64 -8.21
CA ALA A 94 -23.31 2.44 -7.49
C ALA A 94 -24.05 1.46 -8.43
N ALA A 95 -24.91 1.95 -9.31
CA ALA A 95 -25.60 1.14 -10.31
C ALA A 95 -24.62 0.49 -11.30
N ILE A 96 -23.67 1.26 -11.84
CA ILE A 96 -22.61 0.73 -12.73
C ILE A 96 -21.79 -0.35 -12.02
N ARG A 97 -21.43 -0.13 -10.75
CA ARG A 97 -20.71 -1.15 -9.97
C ARG A 97 -21.53 -2.41 -9.78
N ALA A 98 -22.82 -2.30 -9.49
CA ALA A 98 -23.70 -3.46 -9.33
C ALA A 98 -23.80 -4.29 -10.61
N GLU A 99 -23.80 -3.65 -11.78
CA GLU A 99 -23.82 -4.32 -13.08
C GLU A 99 -22.48 -5.01 -13.42
N VAL A 100 -21.37 -4.34 -13.13
CA VAL A 100 -20.02 -4.82 -13.51
C VAL A 100 -19.44 -5.81 -12.49
N ALA A 101 -19.80 -5.69 -11.20
CA ALA A 101 -19.33 -6.56 -10.11
C ALA A 101 -19.41 -8.07 -10.42
N PRO A 102 -20.53 -8.64 -10.91
CA PRO A 102 -20.59 -10.08 -11.19
C PRO A 102 -19.63 -10.52 -12.30
N ARG A 103 -19.39 -9.67 -13.31
CA ARG A 103 -18.45 -9.96 -14.40
C ARG A 103 -17.02 -9.98 -13.89
N VAL A 104 -16.66 -8.99 -13.07
CA VAL A 104 -15.35 -8.90 -12.44
C VAL A 104 -15.11 -10.10 -11.51
N GLU A 105 -16.11 -10.50 -10.74
CA GLU A 105 -16.04 -11.67 -9.87
C GLU A 105 -15.84 -12.97 -10.67
N ALA A 106 -16.56 -13.13 -11.79
CA ALA A 106 -16.38 -14.29 -12.67
C ALA A 106 -14.95 -14.38 -13.23
N GLU A 107 -14.36 -13.25 -13.64
CA GLU A 107 -12.98 -13.20 -14.13
C GLU A 107 -11.96 -13.54 -13.04
N PHE A 108 -12.16 -13.04 -11.81
CA PHE A 108 -11.29 -13.40 -10.69
C PHE A 108 -11.32 -14.91 -10.42
N GLU A 109 -12.51 -15.52 -10.40
CA GLU A 109 -12.66 -16.97 -10.21
C GLU A 109 -12.07 -17.78 -11.38
N ALA A 110 -12.18 -17.28 -12.62
CA ALA A 110 -11.53 -17.90 -13.78
C ALA A 110 -10.00 -17.90 -13.65
N VAL A 111 -9.42 -16.77 -13.21
CA VAL A 111 -7.98 -16.66 -12.93
C VAL A 111 -7.57 -17.61 -11.81
N ARG A 112 -8.33 -17.66 -10.72
CA ARG A 112 -8.06 -18.57 -9.60
C ARG A 112 -7.93 -20.01 -10.08
N LYS A 113 -8.94 -20.50 -10.80
CA LYS A 113 -8.98 -21.87 -11.31
C LYS A 113 -7.84 -22.14 -12.30
N SER A 114 -7.58 -21.19 -13.20
CA SER A 114 -6.50 -21.32 -14.19
C SER A 114 -5.13 -21.47 -13.51
N VAL A 115 -4.86 -20.66 -12.49
CA VAL A 115 -3.62 -20.75 -11.72
C VAL A 115 -3.56 -22.06 -10.90
N GLU A 116 -4.67 -22.48 -10.27
CA GLU A 116 -4.72 -23.73 -9.51
C GLU A 116 -4.38 -24.97 -10.36
N THR A 117 -4.65 -24.96 -11.67
CA THR A 117 -4.26 -26.08 -12.57
C THR A 117 -2.76 -26.20 -12.81
N ILE A 118 -2.00 -25.13 -12.60
CA ILE A 118 -0.55 -25.07 -12.86
C ILE A 118 0.25 -25.39 -11.59
N LEU A 119 -0.34 -25.13 -10.42
CA LEU A 119 0.33 -25.23 -9.12
C LEU A 119 0.33 -26.65 -8.56
N THR A 120 1.36 -26.97 -7.76
CA THR A 120 1.34 -28.18 -6.94
C THR A 120 0.30 -28.05 -5.81
N PRO A 121 -0.13 -29.17 -5.20
CA PRO A 121 -1.09 -29.13 -4.09
C PRO A 121 -0.62 -28.27 -2.90
N GLU A 122 0.68 -28.21 -2.60
CA GLU A 122 1.20 -27.33 -1.55
C GLU A 122 1.15 -25.85 -1.96
N GLN A 123 1.49 -25.53 -3.21
CA GLN A 123 1.48 -24.17 -3.74
C GLN A 123 0.05 -23.62 -3.87
N ALA A 124 -0.91 -24.45 -4.24
CA ALA A 124 -2.33 -24.09 -4.33
C ALA A 124 -2.87 -23.58 -2.98
N LYS A 125 -2.46 -24.20 -1.86
CA LYS A 125 -2.87 -23.74 -0.52
C LYS A 125 -2.39 -22.32 -0.21
N ALA A 126 -1.14 -22.00 -0.58
CA ALA A 126 -0.60 -20.65 -0.41
C ALA A 126 -1.27 -19.64 -1.36
N TRP A 127 -1.55 -20.07 -2.59
CA TRP A 127 -2.24 -19.26 -3.59
C TRP A 127 -3.64 -18.84 -3.15
N VAL A 128 -4.44 -19.74 -2.57
CA VAL A 128 -5.79 -19.41 -2.08
C VAL A 128 -5.75 -18.28 -1.05
N VAL A 129 -4.80 -18.33 -0.10
CA VAL A 129 -4.66 -17.29 0.93
C VAL A 129 -4.31 -15.94 0.32
N GLU A 130 -3.43 -15.92 -0.68
CA GLU A 130 -3.02 -14.68 -1.33
C GLU A 130 -4.11 -14.14 -2.27
N TYR A 131 -4.81 -15.02 -2.97
CA TYR A 131 -5.95 -14.69 -3.81
C TYR A 131 -7.07 -14.02 -3.02
N GLU A 132 -7.42 -14.54 -1.84
CA GLU A 132 -8.45 -13.91 -0.99
C GLU A 132 -8.06 -12.50 -0.52
N LYS A 133 -6.77 -12.25 -0.24
CA LYS A 133 -6.28 -10.89 0.06
C LYS A 133 -6.38 -9.95 -1.14
N MET A 134 -6.07 -10.46 -2.33
CA MET A 134 -6.16 -9.68 -3.58
C MET A 134 -7.62 -9.36 -3.90
N ARG A 135 -8.51 -10.36 -3.82
CA ARG A 135 -9.96 -10.22 -4.04
C ARG A 135 -10.62 -9.28 -3.03
N GLY A 136 -10.21 -9.33 -1.76
CA GLY A 136 -10.74 -8.45 -0.71
C GLY A 136 -10.54 -6.94 -0.95
N LYS A 137 -9.64 -6.55 -1.86
CA LYS A 137 -9.47 -5.15 -2.29
C LYS A 137 -10.50 -4.70 -3.34
N TRP A 138 -11.04 -5.65 -4.11
CA TRP A 138 -11.95 -5.39 -5.23
C TRP A 138 -13.41 -5.67 -4.91
N ARG A 139 -13.70 -6.48 -3.88
CA ARG A 139 -15.06 -6.63 -3.37
C ARG A 139 -15.61 -5.26 -2.99
N PRO A 140 -16.80 -4.88 -3.48
CA PRO A 140 -17.52 -3.76 -2.91
C PRO A 140 -17.60 -3.98 -1.41
N ARG A 141 -17.01 -3.11 -0.59
CA ARG A 141 -17.27 -3.12 0.87
C ARG A 141 -18.69 -2.57 1.07
N GLY A 142 -19.68 -3.40 0.74
CA GLY A 142 -21.12 -3.12 0.79
C GLY A 142 -21.95 -4.36 1.15
N ASP A 143 -21.37 -5.55 1.18
CA ASP A 143 -21.96 -6.81 1.65
C ASP A 143 -21.58 -7.14 3.10
N ALA A 144 -21.52 -6.13 3.98
CA ALA A 144 -21.57 -6.33 5.43
C ALA A 144 -22.95 -6.85 5.91
N GLN A 145 -23.88 -7.15 5.00
CA GLN A 145 -25.09 -7.89 5.31
C GLN A 145 -25.51 -8.75 4.12
N ALA A 146 -24.74 -9.78 3.79
CA ALA A 146 -25.42 -11.00 3.36
C ALA A 146 -26.36 -11.37 4.54
N PRO A 147 -27.68 -11.53 4.33
CA PRO A 147 -28.55 -12.06 5.38
C PRO A 147 -27.90 -13.36 5.82
N LYS A 148 -27.52 -13.45 7.10
CA LYS A 148 -27.24 -14.75 7.70
C LYS A 148 -28.51 -15.54 7.44
N GLU A 149 -28.42 -16.52 6.54
CA GLU A 149 -29.49 -17.48 6.33
C GLU A 149 -29.95 -17.90 7.71
N SER A 150 -31.18 -17.53 8.02
CA SER A 150 -31.87 -17.94 9.23
C SER A 150 -31.77 -19.46 9.27
N HIS A 151 -30.89 -19.95 10.14
CA HIS A 151 -30.86 -21.34 10.53
C HIS A 151 -32.29 -21.72 10.89
N PRO A 152 -32.95 -22.66 10.18
CA PRO A 152 -34.29 -23.05 10.54
C PRO A 152 -34.22 -23.72 11.92
N GLU A 153 -34.77 -23.03 12.91
CA GLU A 153 -35.03 -23.55 14.23
C GLU A 153 -35.88 -24.82 14.08
N LYS A 154 -35.33 -25.95 14.54
CA LYS A 154 -36.07 -27.20 14.73
C LYS A 154 -36.45 -27.33 16.19
#